data_AF-C6LLS2-F1
#
_entry.id   AF-C6LLS2-F1
#
_cell.length_a   1.000
_cell.length_b   1.000
_cell.length_c   1.000
_cell.angle_alpha   90.00
_cell.angle_beta   90.00
_cell.angle_gamma   90.00
#
_symmetry.space_group_name_H-M   'P 1'
#
loop_
_entity.id
_entity.type
_entity.pdbx_description
1 polymer ?
#
loop_
_entity_poly.entity_id
_entity_poly.type
_entity_poly.pdbx_seq_one_letter_code
_entity_poly.pdbx_strand_id
1 'polypeptide(L)'
;PYLMSSHPGSTMKEAVELAEYLRDLGYMPEQVQDFYPTPSTISTCMYYTGVDPRTMEKVYVPVNPHEKAMQRALIQYRNPKNYELVKEALIRAGRTDLIGFDKKCLIRPRPGKDAGGPAKKASGTGKASGGRTKKKTIRNVHKKAK
;
A
#
# COMPACT_ATOMS: atom_id res chain seq x y z
N PRO A 1 -5.70 3.26 17.18
CA PRO A 1 -7.11 2.88 16.97
C PRO A 1 -7.22 1.54 16.24
N TYR A 2 -8.25 0.76 16.56
CA TYR A 2 -8.69 -0.39 15.74
C TYR A 2 -9.44 0.13 14.51
N LEU A 3 -9.24 -0.50 13.35
CA LEU A 3 -9.97 -0.20 12.12
C LEU A 3 -10.45 -1.46 11.40
N MET A 4 -11.53 -1.34 10.64
CA MET A 4 -12.18 -2.46 9.96
C MET A 4 -12.21 -2.27 8.44
N SER A 5 -11.64 -3.22 7.70
CA SER A 5 -11.67 -3.32 6.24
C SER A 5 -12.91 -4.07 5.75
N SER A 6 -13.31 -3.91 4.49
CA SER A 6 -14.34 -4.76 3.84
C SER A 6 -15.76 -4.69 4.42
N HIS A 7 -16.13 -3.58 5.07
CA HIS A 7 -17.49 -3.39 5.57
C HIS A 7 -18.49 -3.19 4.40
N PRO A 8 -19.76 -3.61 4.53
CA PRO A 8 -20.80 -3.23 3.58
C PRO A 8 -20.87 -1.70 3.37
N GLY A 9 -21.01 -1.27 2.12
CA GLY A 9 -20.91 0.13 1.69
C GLY A 9 -19.48 0.63 1.44
N SER A 10 -18.44 -0.08 1.90
CA SER A 10 -17.04 0.27 1.58
C SER A 10 -16.63 -0.32 0.24
N THR A 11 -16.57 0.53 -0.80
CA THR A 11 -15.92 0.17 -2.07
C THR A 11 -14.42 0.47 -2.02
N MET A 12 -13.69 0.22 -3.11
CA MET A 12 -12.30 0.65 -3.24
C MET A 12 -12.11 2.18 -3.11
N LYS A 13 -13.13 2.98 -3.47
CA LYS A 13 -13.07 4.45 -3.36
C LYS A 13 -12.96 4.88 -1.89
N GLU A 14 -13.86 4.41 -1.04
CA GLU A 14 -13.89 4.75 0.39
C GLU A 14 -12.66 4.18 1.12
N ALA A 15 -12.12 3.03 0.67
CA ALA A 15 -10.86 2.48 1.17
C ALA A 15 -9.64 3.36 0.83
N VAL A 16 -9.62 4.01 -0.35
CA VAL A 16 -8.58 4.98 -0.71
C VAL A 16 -8.75 6.28 0.08
N GLU A 17 -9.98 6.80 0.20
CA GLU A 17 -10.27 8.01 0.99
C GLU A 17 -9.88 7.83 2.47
N LEU A 18 -10.11 6.66 3.05
CA LEU A 18 -9.63 6.31 4.40
C LEU A 18 -8.09 6.26 4.48
N ALA A 19 -7.40 5.73 3.45
CA ALA A 19 -5.93 5.71 3.42
C ALA A 19 -5.34 7.13 3.28
N GLU A 20 -5.98 8.02 2.52
CA GLU A 20 -5.64 9.44 2.46
C GLU A 20 -5.86 10.16 3.80
N TYR A 21 -6.98 9.90 4.48
CA TYR A 21 -7.24 10.45 5.80
C TYR A 21 -6.21 9.99 6.84
N LEU A 22 -5.82 8.70 6.81
CA LEU A 22 -4.77 8.15 7.68
C LEU A 22 -3.37 8.72 7.36
N ARG A 23 -3.06 8.96 6.08
CA ARG A 23 -1.85 9.67 5.65
C ARG A 23 -1.79 11.05 6.30
N ASP A 24 -2.85 11.83 6.19
CA ASP A 24 -2.88 13.23 6.63
C ASP A 24 -2.98 13.37 8.16
N LEU A 25 -3.64 12.42 8.83
CA LEU A 25 -3.60 12.25 10.30
C LEU A 25 -2.21 11.80 10.81
N GLY A 26 -1.30 11.40 9.92
CA GLY A 26 0.02 10.88 10.24
C GLY A 26 0.03 9.45 10.82
N TYR A 27 -1.09 8.99 11.37
CA TYR A 27 -1.25 7.70 12.04
C TYR A 27 -1.17 6.50 11.08
N MET A 28 -0.78 5.33 11.61
CA MET A 28 -0.92 4.05 10.91
C MET A 28 -1.46 2.98 11.88
N PRO A 29 -2.57 2.30 11.55
CA PRO A 29 -3.14 1.25 12.39
C PRO A 29 -2.38 -0.07 12.22
N GLU A 30 -1.85 -0.61 13.32
CA GLU A 30 -1.35 -1.99 13.35
C GLU A 30 -2.52 -2.99 13.42
N GLN A 31 -3.54 -2.66 14.22
CA GLN A 31 -4.75 -3.45 14.38
C GLN A 31 -5.79 -3.07 13.32
N VAL A 32 -5.75 -3.80 12.21
CA VAL A 32 -6.81 -3.81 11.19
C VAL A 32 -7.43 -5.20 11.17
N GLN A 33 -8.76 -5.28 11.12
CA GLN A 33 -9.50 -6.54 11.00
C GLN A 33 -10.44 -6.46 9.79
N ASP A 34 -10.57 -7.55 9.04
CA ASP A 34 -11.54 -7.58 7.94
C ASP A 34 -12.93 -7.85 8.52
N PHE A 35 -13.96 -7.21 7.96
CA PHE A 35 -15.34 -7.41 8.37
C PHE A 35 -15.71 -8.89 8.32
N TYR A 36 -16.30 -9.35 9.42
CA TYR A 36 -16.84 -10.68 9.63
C TYR A 36 -18.32 -10.52 10.04
N PRO A 37 -19.26 -11.24 9.42
CA PRO A 37 -20.69 -11.06 9.68
C PRO A 37 -21.11 -11.62 11.05
N THR A 38 -20.98 -10.81 12.10
CA THR A 38 -21.47 -11.12 13.44
C THR A 38 -23.02 -11.04 13.50
N PRO A 39 -23.73 -12.07 14.01
CA PRO A 39 -25.18 -12.06 14.15
C PRO A 39 -25.76 -10.83 14.89
N SER A 40 -27.04 -10.56 14.68
CA SER A 40 -27.77 -9.45 15.33
C SER A 40 -27.22 -8.03 15.04
N THR A 41 -26.52 -7.84 13.91
CA THR A 41 -26.04 -6.52 13.46
C THR A 41 -26.62 -6.14 12.10
N ILE A 42 -26.84 -4.84 11.89
CA ILE A 42 -27.33 -4.27 10.62
C ILE A 42 -26.31 -4.52 9.49
N SER A 43 -25.01 -4.43 9.77
CA SER A 43 -23.95 -4.76 8.83
C SER A 43 -24.03 -6.21 8.33
N THR A 44 -24.38 -7.16 9.21
CA THR A 44 -24.61 -8.55 8.79
C THR A 44 -25.88 -8.72 7.96
N CYS A 45 -26.93 -7.95 8.24
CA CYS A 45 -28.09 -7.90 7.36
C CYS A 45 -27.68 -7.41 5.96
N MET A 46 -27.04 -6.24 5.86
CA MET A 46 -26.51 -5.69 4.60
C MET A 46 -25.60 -6.66 3.85
N TYR A 47 -24.73 -7.37 4.57
CA TYR A 47 -23.80 -8.36 4.00
C TYR A 47 -24.51 -9.52 3.29
N TYR A 48 -25.63 -10.00 3.85
CA TYR A 48 -26.39 -11.12 3.29
C TYR A 48 -27.50 -10.69 2.31
N THR A 49 -28.07 -9.49 2.45
CA THR A 49 -29.19 -9.02 1.61
C THR A 49 -28.75 -8.11 0.45
N GLY A 50 -27.58 -7.47 0.55
CA GLY A 50 -27.14 -6.45 -0.41
C GLY A 50 -27.95 -5.15 -0.36
N VAL A 51 -28.69 -4.87 0.72
CA VAL A 51 -29.46 -3.62 0.92
C VAL A 51 -29.32 -3.08 2.35
N ASP A 52 -29.49 -1.77 2.54
CA ASP A 52 -29.70 -1.21 3.88
C ASP A 52 -31.13 -1.55 4.34
N PRO A 53 -31.34 -2.28 5.46
CA PRO A 53 -32.67 -2.65 5.93
C PRO A 53 -33.52 -1.46 6.44
N ARG A 54 -32.98 -0.23 6.46
CA ARG A 54 -33.72 1.00 6.81
C ARG A 54 -34.26 1.75 5.59
N THR A 55 -33.51 1.79 4.48
CA THR A 55 -33.88 2.55 3.26
C THR A 55 -34.29 1.63 2.10
N MET A 56 -33.99 0.33 2.19
CA MET A 56 -34.13 -0.66 1.12
C MET A 56 -33.28 -0.38 -0.13
N GLU A 57 -32.36 0.57 -0.06
CA GLU A 57 -31.42 0.88 -1.14
C GLU A 57 -30.29 -0.16 -1.22
N LYS A 58 -29.75 -0.38 -2.42
CA LYS A 58 -28.68 -1.36 -2.66
C LYS A 58 -27.36 -0.91 -2.04
N VAL A 59 -26.77 -1.78 -1.23
CA VAL A 59 -25.49 -1.59 -0.54
C VAL A 59 -24.45 -2.52 -1.17
N TYR A 60 -23.28 -1.96 -1.50
CA TYR A 60 -22.15 -2.75 -2.01
C TYR A 60 -21.58 -3.68 -0.93
N VAL A 61 -21.25 -4.93 -1.27
CA VAL A 61 -20.64 -5.89 -0.34
C VAL A 61 -19.36 -6.48 -0.94
N PRO A 62 -18.17 -6.15 -0.39
CA PRO A 62 -16.90 -6.70 -0.87
C PRO A 62 -16.72 -8.16 -0.42
N VAL A 63 -17.24 -9.09 -1.21
CA VAL A 63 -17.16 -10.54 -0.97
C VAL A 63 -15.88 -11.20 -1.51
N ASN A 64 -15.18 -10.55 -2.45
CA ASN A 64 -14.00 -11.12 -3.10
C ASN A 64 -12.76 -11.05 -2.18
N PRO A 65 -12.12 -12.16 -1.79
CA PRO A 65 -10.97 -12.16 -0.88
C PRO A 65 -9.80 -11.29 -1.32
N HIS A 66 -9.54 -11.18 -2.63
CA HIS A 66 -8.49 -10.31 -3.16
C HIS A 66 -8.83 -8.82 -3.01
N GLU A 67 -10.11 -8.48 -3.17
CA GLU A 67 -10.57 -7.12 -2.93
C GLU A 67 -10.52 -6.76 -1.44
N LYS A 68 -10.94 -7.67 -0.56
CA LYS A 68 -10.80 -7.52 0.90
C LYS A 68 -9.34 -7.26 1.29
N ALA A 69 -8.42 -8.04 0.73
CA ALA A 69 -6.98 -7.87 0.91
C ALA A 69 -6.45 -6.52 0.38
N MET A 70 -6.96 -6.02 -0.76
CA MET A 70 -6.62 -4.68 -1.29
C MET A 70 -7.15 -3.54 -0.41
N GLN A 71 -8.40 -3.59 0.04
CA GLN A 71 -8.96 -2.60 0.97
C GLN A 71 -8.16 -2.57 2.29
N ARG A 72 -7.83 -3.75 2.83
CA ARG A 72 -6.96 -3.91 4.00
C ARG A 72 -5.56 -3.34 3.77
N ALA A 73 -4.97 -3.60 2.60
CA ALA A 73 -3.64 -3.15 2.23
C ALA A 73 -3.54 -1.62 2.18
N LEU A 74 -4.57 -0.93 1.68
CA LEU A 74 -4.68 0.53 1.67
C LEU A 74 -4.64 1.14 3.08
N ILE A 75 -5.37 0.55 4.04
CA ILE A 75 -5.36 1.01 5.44
C ILE A 75 -3.95 0.89 6.08
N GLN A 76 -3.13 -0.05 5.61
CA GLN A 76 -1.76 -0.29 6.06
C GLN A 76 -0.70 0.01 4.97
N TYR A 77 -0.92 1.07 4.18
CA TYR A 77 -0.19 1.31 2.92
C TYR A 77 1.34 1.45 3.05
N ARG A 78 1.86 1.86 4.21
CA ARG A 78 3.32 2.03 4.43
C ARG A 78 4.05 0.69 4.62
N ASN A 79 3.33 -0.41 4.84
CA ASN A 79 3.92 -1.74 4.99
C ASN A 79 4.52 -2.24 3.66
N PRO A 80 5.84 -2.49 3.54
CA PRO A 80 6.46 -2.87 2.27
C PRO A 80 5.94 -4.18 1.66
N LYS A 81 5.31 -5.06 2.46
CA LYS A 81 4.64 -6.29 2.00
C LYS A 81 3.35 -5.99 1.23
N ASN A 82 2.64 -4.93 1.59
CA ASN A 82 1.34 -4.56 1.02
C ASN A 82 1.48 -3.82 -0.32
N TYR A 83 2.68 -3.39 -0.71
CA TYR A 83 2.94 -2.48 -1.82
C TYR A 83 2.26 -2.89 -3.13
N GLU A 84 2.34 -4.16 -3.55
CA GLU A 84 1.76 -4.59 -4.83
C GLU A 84 0.22 -4.55 -4.78
N LEU A 85 -0.39 -4.93 -3.65
CA LEU A 85 -1.84 -4.81 -3.43
C LEU A 85 -2.30 -3.35 -3.40
N VAL A 86 -1.54 -2.45 -2.77
CA VAL A 86 -1.84 -1.00 -2.76
C VAL A 86 -1.72 -0.41 -4.17
N LYS A 87 -0.68 -0.76 -4.90
CA LYS A 87 -0.50 -0.34 -6.31
C LYS A 87 -1.66 -0.82 -7.17
N GLU A 88 -2.07 -2.08 -7.03
CA GLU A 88 -3.22 -2.64 -7.76
C GLU A 88 -4.53 -1.96 -7.36
N ALA A 89 -4.76 -1.73 -6.07
CA ALA A 89 -5.94 -1.03 -5.54
C ALA A 89 -6.06 0.40 -6.10
N LEU A 90 -4.94 1.14 -6.12
CA LEU A 90 -4.88 2.51 -6.66
C LEU A 90 -5.10 2.54 -8.19
N ILE A 91 -4.58 1.56 -8.93
CA ILE A 91 -4.86 1.42 -10.37
C ILE A 91 -6.33 1.11 -10.61
N ARG A 92 -6.92 0.15 -9.86
CA ARG A 92 -8.35 -0.20 -9.94
C ARG A 92 -9.28 0.96 -9.56
N ALA A 93 -8.86 1.82 -8.62
CA ALA A 93 -9.59 3.02 -8.22
C ALA A 93 -9.36 4.23 -9.15
N GLY A 94 -8.49 4.13 -10.15
CA GLY A 94 -8.09 5.28 -10.99
C GLY A 94 -7.24 6.33 -10.27
N ARG A 95 -6.77 6.06 -9.05
CA ARG A 95 -6.06 6.98 -8.15
C ARG A 95 -4.54 6.82 -8.23
N THR A 96 -4.01 6.82 -9.45
CA THR A 96 -2.57 6.72 -9.71
C THR A 96 -1.78 7.98 -9.32
N ASP A 97 -2.47 9.10 -9.06
CA ASP A 97 -1.93 10.32 -8.44
C ASP A 97 -1.30 10.05 -7.05
N LEU A 98 -1.80 9.04 -6.33
CA LEU A 98 -1.27 8.63 -5.03
C LEU A 98 0.00 7.76 -5.14
N ILE A 99 0.55 7.55 -6.34
CA ILE A 99 1.79 6.83 -6.62
C ILE A 99 2.87 7.83 -7.06
N GLY A 100 3.81 8.18 -6.18
CA GLY A 100 4.79 9.21 -6.47
C GLY A 100 5.73 9.56 -5.30
N PHE A 101 6.38 10.71 -5.39
CA PHE A 101 7.38 11.16 -4.42
C PHE A 101 6.92 12.34 -3.54
N ASP A 102 5.72 12.88 -3.79
CA ASP A 102 5.14 13.98 -3.01
C ASP A 102 4.72 13.53 -1.60
N LYS A 103 4.50 14.49 -0.70
CA LYS A 103 3.97 14.26 0.65
C LYS A 103 2.57 13.64 0.64
N LYS A 104 1.75 13.92 -0.38
CA LYS A 104 0.39 13.36 -0.54
C LYS A 104 0.38 11.96 -1.16
N CYS A 105 1.46 11.47 -1.76
CA CYS A 105 1.47 10.11 -2.31
C CYS A 105 1.44 9.07 -1.18
N LEU A 106 0.66 8.00 -1.36
CA LEU A 106 0.64 6.87 -0.43
C LEU A 106 1.89 5.99 -0.64
N ILE A 107 2.21 5.66 -1.89
CA ILE A 107 3.35 4.78 -2.22
C ILE A 107 4.32 5.44 -3.20
N ARG A 108 5.62 5.08 -3.08
CA ARG A 108 6.70 5.55 -3.96
C ARG A 108 6.98 4.53 -5.05
N PRO A 109 7.09 4.91 -6.34
CA PRO A 109 7.33 3.96 -7.42
C PRO A 109 8.66 3.22 -7.23
N ARG A 110 8.63 1.88 -7.24
CA ARG A 110 9.82 1.02 -7.12
C ARG A 110 10.65 1.05 -8.42
N PRO A 111 11.96 1.41 -8.36
CA PRO A 111 12.83 1.28 -9.53
C PRO A 111 13.11 -0.20 -9.81
N GLY A 112 12.64 -0.72 -10.95
CA GLY A 112 12.96 -2.08 -11.38
C GLY A 112 11.91 -2.80 -12.25
N LYS A 113 10.66 -2.33 -12.31
CA LYS A 113 9.64 -2.91 -13.22
C LYS A 113 8.79 -1.88 -13.98
N ASP A 114 8.45 -0.76 -13.36
CA ASP A 114 7.50 0.24 -13.92
C ASP A 114 8.18 1.53 -14.44
N ALA A 115 9.49 1.50 -14.70
CA ALA A 115 10.31 2.71 -14.94
C ALA A 115 10.19 3.31 -16.36
N GLY A 116 8.96 3.43 -16.88
CA GLY A 116 8.64 4.07 -18.16
C GLY A 116 8.48 5.59 -18.04
N GLY A 117 9.56 6.32 -17.73
CA GLY A 117 9.53 7.79 -17.65
C GLY A 117 10.90 8.42 -17.37
N PRO A 118 11.28 9.51 -18.05
CA PRO A 118 12.64 10.04 -17.97
C PRO A 118 12.89 10.82 -16.67
N ALA A 119 13.65 10.22 -15.75
CA ALA A 119 14.23 10.94 -14.63
C ALA A 119 15.23 12.00 -15.14
N LYS A 120 14.81 13.26 -15.18
CA LYS A 120 15.68 14.41 -15.53
C LYS A 120 16.86 14.48 -14.55
N LYS A 121 18.05 14.03 -14.98
CA LYS A 121 19.30 14.30 -14.27
C LYS A 121 19.59 15.80 -14.34
N ALA A 122 19.41 16.51 -13.23
CA ALA A 122 19.92 17.87 -13.08
C ALA A 122 21.46 17.83 -13.16
N SER A 123 22.04 18.56 -14.11
CA SER A 123 23.47 18.54 -14.39
C SER A 123 24.24 19.52 -13.50
N GLY A 124 24.80 19.02 -12.40
CA GLY A 124 25.80 19.76 -11.61
C GLY A 124 27.21 19.51 -12.15
N THR A 125 27.83 20.53 -12.76
CA THR A 125 29.18 20.42 -13.36
C THR A 125 30.30 20.50 -12.32
N GLY A 126 31.24 19.55 -12.36
CA GLY A 126 32.47 19.56 -11.55
C GLY A 126 33.58 18.67 -12.10
N LYS A 127 34.63 19.29 -12.67
CA LYS A 127 35.97 18.68 -12.85
C LYS A 127 36.65 18.58 -11.47
N ALA A 128 37.57 17.66 -11.14
CA ALA A 128 38.02 16.38 -11.71
C ALA A 128 38.81 15.64 -10.56
N SER A 129 39.93 14.89 -10.64
CA SER A 129 40.82 14.40 -11.72
C SER A 129 41.78 13.32 -11.15
N GLY A 130 41.78 12.11 -11.72
CA GLY A 130 42.86 11.10 -11.53
C GLY A 130 42.79 10.23 -10.25
N GLY A 131 43.37 9.02 -10.29
CA GLY A 131 43.46 8.12 -9.12
C GLY A 131 43.36 6.61 -9.39
N ARG A 132 44.18 6.03 -10.27
CA ARG A 132 44.09 4.59 -10.65
C ARG A 132 44.90 3.69 -9.70
N THR A 133 44.27 3.12 -8.67
CA THR A 133 44.92 2.12 -7.78
C THR A 133 44.13 0.80 -7.67
N LYS A 134 44.78 -0.32 -8.07
CA LYS A 134 44.25 -1.68 -7.86
C LYS A 134 44.55 -2.12 -6.43
N LYS A 135 43.53 -2.32 -5.57
CA LYS A 135 43.71 -3.05 -4.30
C LYS A 135 43.64 -4.57 -4.55
N LYS A 136 44.63 -5.31 -4.05
CA LYS A 136 44.73 -6.77 -4.20
C LYS A 136 43.85 -7.49 -3.18
N THR A 137 43.29 -8.63 -3.57
CA THR A 137 42.51 -9.52 -2.70
C THR A 137 43.40 -10.14 -1.61
N ILE A 138 43.08 -9.91 -0.34
CA ILE A 138 43.72 -10.58 0.78
C ILE A 138 42.95 -11.87 1.06
N ARG A 139 43.60 -13.03 0.91
CA ARG A 139 43.05 -14.34 1.31
C ARG A 139 43.38 -14.59 2.78
N ASN A 140 42.38 -14.73 3.64
CA ASN A 140 42.58 -15.16 5.02
C ASN A 140 43.02 -16.62 5.05
N VAL A 141 44.20 -16.90 5.61
CA VAL A 141 44.71 -18.25 5.84
C VAL A 141 44.75 -18.50 7.35
N HIS A 142 43.77 -19.23 7.87
CA HIS A 142 43.81 -19.69 9.27
C HIS A 142 44.59 -21.00 9.35
N LYS A 143 45.82 -20.94 9.86
CA LYS A 143 46.47 -22.12 10.45
C LYS A 143 45.91 -22.31 11.86
N LYS A 144 45.24 -23.44 12.12
CA LYS A 144 45.27 -24.06 13.46
C LYS A 144 46.52 -24.92 13.54
N ALA A 145 47.13 -25.00 14.71
CA ALA A 145 48.35 -25.76 14.97
C ALA A 145 48.25 -26.43 16.34
N LYS A 146 48.66 -27.70 16.39
CA LYS A 146 48.54 -28.65 17.52
C LYS A 146 47.10 -28.89 17.97
#